data_AF-A0A7S0T074-F1
#
_entry.id   AF-A0A7S0T074-F1
#
_cell.length_a   1.000
_cell.length_b   1.000
_cell.length_c   1.000
_cell.angle_alpha   90.00
_cell.angle_beta   90.00
_cell.angle_gamma   90.00
#
_symmetry.space_group_name_H-M   'P 1'
#
loop_
_entity.id
_entity.type
_entity.pdbx_description
1 polymer ?
#
loop_
_entity_poly.entity_id
_entity_poly.type
_entity_poly.pdbx_seq_one_letter_code
_entity_poly.pdbx_strand_id
1 'polypeptide(L)'
;EAAAAAAAQAEDVARAGQVEAEKAAAAAKQETAAATQAMAALVADSANKTEHHEEHEVMAREPATEKHTTDDDPTTAATKRGGKKGGKKLGTGRAALSKRGAMNTAEDASPSNSSSSDAAVDSSAARATAEVVEAKAAVATAQAKTLTAEESLVLARERAADSDAAAAAADARADAAADHAASASAAA
;
A
#
# COMPACT_ATOMS: atom_id res chain seq x y z
N GLU A 1 -7.42 11.12 59.41
CA GLU A 1 -7.34 9.72 58.98
C GLU A 1 -8.10 9.44 57.68
N ALA A 2 -9.43 9.64 57.61
CA ALA A 2 -10.21 9.39 56.40
C ALA A 2 -9.74 10.15 55.14
N ALA A 3 -9.32 11.42 55.28
CA ALA A 3 -8.82 12.22 54.16
C ALA A 3 -7.45 11.76 53.63
N ALA A 4 -6.58 11.27 54.53
CA ALA A 4 -5.27 10.72 54.15
C ALA A 4 -5.41 9.37 53.45
N ALA A 5 -6.34 8.52 53.92
CA ALA A 5 -6.66 7.26 53.27
C ALA A 5 -7.26 7.48 51.85
N ALA A 6 -8.10 8.50 51.67
CA ALA A 6 -8.65 8.85 50.37
C ALA A 6 -7.58 9.39 49.40
N ALA A 7 -6.61 10.16 49.89
CA ALA A 7 -5.49 10.66 49.09
C ALA A 7 -4.57 9.52 48.63
N ALA A 8 -4.22 8.59 49.53
CA ALA A 8 -3.42 7.42 49.19
C ALA A 8 -4.11 6.52 48.15
N GLN A 9 -5.44 6.32 48.28
CA GLN A 9 -6.21 5.58 47.28
C GLN A 9 -6.25 6.29 45.92
N ALA A 10 -6.33 7.62 45.89
CA ALA A 10 -6.31 8.38 44.65
C ALA A 10 -4.95 8.27 43.94
N GLU A 11 -3.85 8.29 44.69
CA GLU A 11 -2.49 8.13 44.18
C GLU A 11 -2.27 6.74 43.59
N ASP A 12 -2.70 5.69 44.28
CA ASP A 12 -2.59 4.32 43.79
C ASP A 12 -3.41 4.10 42.51
N VAL A 13 -4.61 4.69 42.41
CA VAL A 13 -5.43 4.65 41.21
C VAL A 13 -4.78 5.42 40.05
N ALA A 14 -4.20 6.59 40.32
CA ALA A 14 -3.49 7.38 39.31
C ALA A 14 -2.26 6.65 38.78
N ARG A 15 -1.44 6.06 39.66
CA ARG A 15 -0.27 5.25 39.27
C ARG A 15 -0.68 4.01 38.48
N ALA A 16 -1.73 3.30 38.91
CA ALA A 16 -2.24 2.14 38.16
C ALA A 16 -2.73 2.55 36.76
N GLY A 17 -3.43 3.68 36.64
CA GLY A 17 -3.86 4.23 35.36
C GLY A 17 -2.69 4.60 34.43
N GLN A 18 -1.61 5.17 34.98
CA GLN A 18 -0.40 5.46 34.22
C GLN A 18 0.27 4.18 33.69
N VAL A 19 0.39 3.15 34.52
CA VAL A 19 1.01 1.87 34.11
C VAL A 19 0.22 1.19 32.99
N GLU A 20 -1.12 1.20 33.06
CA GLU A 20 -1.96 0.65 31.99
C GLU A 20 -1.86 1.48 30.71
N ALA A 21 -1.78 2.81 30.81
CA ALA A 21 -1.56 3.68 29.65
C ALA A 21 -0.17 3.44 29.01
N GLU A 22 0.87 3.21 29.82
CA GLU A 22 2.22 2.86 29.35
C GLU A 22 2.24 1.54 28.59
N LYS A 23 1.55 0.51 29.11
CA LYS A 23 1.40 -0.78 28.42
C LYS A 23 0.64 -0.62 27.10
N ALA A 24 -0.45 0.14 27.10
CA ALA A 24 -1.25 0.39 25.90
C ALA A 24 -0.43 1.11 24.80
N ALA A 25 0.33 2.14 25.19
CA ALA A 25 1.21 2.85 24.27
C ALA A 25 2.33 1.96 23.73
N ALA A 26 2.93 1.11 24.57
CA ALA A 26 3.94 0.15 24.14
C ALA A 26 3.38 -0.89 23.17
N ALA A 27 2.19 -1.42 23.44
CA ALA A 27 1.51 -2.38 22.55
C ALA A 27 1.18 -1.75 21.19
N ALA A 28 0.66 -0.52 21.18
CA ALA A 28 0.35 0.20 19.94
C ALA A 28 1.61 0.47 19.08
N LYS A 29 2.74 0.80 19.73
CA LYS A 29 4.04 0.94 19.05
C LYS A 29 4.51 -0.37 18.44
N GLN A 30 4.35 -1.49 19.14
CA GLN A 30 4.69 -2.81 18.61
C GLN A 30 3.81 -3.18 17.40
N GLU A 31 2.49 -2.93 17.47
CA GLU A 31 1.57 -3.17 16.36
C GLU A 31 1.97 -2.34 15.12
N THR A 32 2.30 -1.06 15.32
CA THR A 32 2.75 -0.17 14.24
C THR A 32 4.08 -0.63 13.64
N ALA A 33 5.04 -1.06 14.47
CA ALA A 33 6.31 -1.59 14.00
C ALA A 33 6.10 -2.87 13.17
N ALA A 34 5.26 -3.79 13.64
CA ALA A 34 4.93 -5.02 12.92
C ALA A 34 4.24 -4.73 11.58
N ALA A 35 3.26 -3.82 11.55
CA ALA A 35 2.59 -3.42 10.32
C ALA A 35 3.56 -2.77 9.30
N THR A 36 4.49 -1.95 9.79
CA THR A 36 5.52 -1.30 8.96
C THR A 36 6.50 -2.32 8.39
N GLN A 37 6.92 -3.30 9.20
CA GLN A 37 7.79 -4.39 8.76
C GLN A 37 7.10 -5.28 7.71
N ALA A 38 5.82 -5.61 7.91
CA ALA A 38 5.04 -6.36 6.93
C ALA A 38 4.91 -5.62 5.60
N MET A 39 4.64 -4.31 5.63
CA MET A 39 4.61 -3.47 4.43
C MET A 39 5.98 -3.43 3.74
N ALA A 40 7.07 -3.30 4.49
CA ALA A 40 8.42 -3.30 3.93
C ALA A 40 8.77 -4.63 3.27
N ALA A 41 8.37 -5.76 3.86
CA ALA A 41 8.55 -7.09 3.28
C ALA A 41 7.77 -7.25 1.97
N LEU A 42 6.51 -6.81 1.93
CA LEU A 42 5.68 -6.83 0.71
C LEU A 42 6.32 -6.01 -0.43
N VAL A 43 6.86 -4.82 -0.10
CA VAL A 43 7.55 -3.99 -1.09
C VAL A 43 8.82 -4.68 -1.59
N ALA A 44 9.62 -5.27 -0.69
CA ALA A 44 10.84 -5.99 -1.07
C ALA A 44 10.54 -7.22 -1.96
N ASP A 45 9.51 -8.00 -1.63
CA ASP A 45 9.08 -9.15 -2.44
C ASP A 45 8.57 -8.72 -3.83
N SER A 46 7.90 -7.57 -3.91
CA SER A 46 7.45 -7.01 -5.19
C SER A 46 8.63 -6.58 -6.07
N ALA A 47 9.69 -6.02 -5.47
CA ALA A 47 10.89 -5.59 -6.19
C ALA A 47 11.72 -6.78 -6.73
N ASN A 48 11.86 -7.86 -5.94
CA ASN A 48 12.56 -9.06 -6.40
C ASN A 48 11.83 -9.77 -7.57
N LYS A 49 10.49 -9.74 -7.59
CA LYS A 49 9.72 -10.33 -8.70
C LYS A 49 9.88 -9.57 -10.02
N THR A 50 10.09 -8.25 -9.98
CA THR A 50 10.34 -7.45 -11.19
C THR A 50 11.73 -7.72 -11.78
N GLU A 51 12.75 -7.88 -10.93
CA GLU A 51 14.13 -8.14 -11.40
C GLU A 51 14.26 -9.51 -12.09
N HIS A 52 13.63 -10.56 -11.56
CA HIS A 52 13.67 -11.89 -12.20
C HIS A 52 12.85 -11.99 -13.50
N HIS A 53 11.87 -11.11 -13.72
CA HIS A 53 11.12 -11.07 -14.98
C HIS A 53 11.93 -10.44 -16.11
N GLU A 54 12.75 -9.42 -15.81
CA GLU A 54 13.63 -8.79 -16.79
C GLU A 54 14.74 -9.74 -17.27
N GLU A 55 15.32 -10.56 -16.38
CA GLU A 55 16.37 -11.51 -16.75
C GLU A 55 15.88 -12.65 -17.67
N HIS A 56 14.61 -13.05 -17.56
CA HIS A 56 14.02 -14.10 -18.40
C HIS A 56 13.57 -13.61 -19.79
N GLU A 57 13.24 -12.32 -19.95
CA GLU A 57 12.91 -11.77 -21.28
C GLU A 57 14.14 -11.53 -22.17
N VAL A 58 15.30 -11.24 -21.57
CA VAL A 58 16.54 -11.01 -22.32
C VAL A 58 17.09 -12.29 -22.95
N MET A 59 16.79 -13.47 -22.37
CA MET A 59 17.22 -14.78 -22.89
C MET A 59 16.32 -15.31 -24.02
N ALA A 60 15.10 -14.79 -24.19
CA ALA A 60 14.13 -15.27 -25.20
C ALA A 60 14.17 -14.47 -26.52
N ARG A 61 14.91 -13.36 -26.59
CA ARG A 61 15.24 -12.69 -27.85
C ARG A 61 16.55 -13.25 -28.41
N GLU A 62 16.45 -14.38 -29.10
CA GLU A 62 17.51 -14.74 -30.05
C GLU A 62 17.70 -13.56 -31.03
N PRO A 63 18.94 -13.12 -31.32
CA PRO A 63 19.18 -12.15 -32.37
C PRO A 63 18.82 -12.80 -33.70
N ALA A 64 17.67 -12.42 -34.27
CA ALA A 64 17.33 -12.75 -35.64
C ALA A 64 18.50 -12.30 -36.53
N THR A 65 19.27 -13.26 -37.03
CA THR A 65 20.35 -13.01 -37.98
C THR A 65 19.70 -12.56 -39.29
N GLU A 66 19.54 -11.24 -39.47
CA GLU A 66 19.22 -10.64 -40.75
C GLU A 66 20.35 -10.95 -41.73
N LYS A 67 20.16 -11.99 -42.54
CA LYS A 67 20.97 -12.19 -43.74
C LYS A 67 20.45 -11.28 -44.83
N HIS A 68 21.06 -10.11 -44.94
CA HIS A 68 21.05 -9.32 -46.15
C HIS A 68 21.82 -10.09 -47.24
N THR A 69 21.11 -10.64 -48.22
CA THR A 69 21.71 -11.03 -49.51
C THR A 69 21.08 -10.17 -50.59
N THR A 70 21.85 -9.18 -51.02
CA THR A 70 21.64 -8.42 -52.25
C THR A 70 21.90 -9.37 -53.41
N ASP A 71 20.90 -9.65 -54.25
CA ASP A 71 21.10 -10.16 -55.60
C ASP A 71 19.87 -9.81 -56.46
N ASP A 72 20.14 -9.24 -57.63
CA ASP A 72 19.21 -8.63 -58.59
C ASP A 72 18.45 -9.63 -59.51
N ASP A 73 17.36 -9.10 -60.09
CA ASP A 73 16.72 -9.40 -61.40
C ASP A 73 15.69 -10.55 -61.58
N PRO A 74 14.74 -10.47 -62.56
CA PRO A 74 14.11 -9.29 -63.20
C PRO A 74 12.57 -9.41 -63.36
N THR A 75 11.90 -8.27 -63.58
CA THR A 75 10.47 -8.17 -63.94
C THR A 75 10.17 -8.65 -65.36
N THR A 76 9.24 -9.61 -65.51
CA THR A 76 8.65 -9.98 -66.80
C THR A 76 7.14 -9.77 -66.80
N ALA A 77 6.65 -8.74 -67.50
CA ALA A 77 5.51 -8.83 -68.43
C ALA A 77 5.12 -7.46 -68.99
N ALA A 78 5.93 -6.97 -69.92
CA ALA A 78 5.46 -6.07 -70.96
C ALA A 78 4.78 -6.90 -72.06
N THR A 79 3.45 -6.82 -72.19
CA THR A 79 2.77 -7.10 -73.46
C THR A 79 1.69 -6.06 -73.75
N LYS A 80 1.76 -5.52 -74.97
CA LYS A 80 1.14 -4.31 -75.48
C LYS A 80 0.10 -4.70 -76.54
N ARG A 81 -1.21 -4.54 -76.28
CA ARG A 81 -2.32 -4.40 -77.25
C ARG A 81 -3.43 -3.63 -76.49
N GLY A 82 -3.91 -2.44 -76.85
CA GLY A 82 -4.35 -1.96 -78.17
C GLY A 82 -5.87 -2.11 -78.29
N GLY A 83 -6.66 -1.15 -77.79
CA GLY A 83 -8.13 -1.17 -77.86
C GLY A 83 -8.77 0.20 -77.58
N LYS A 84 -9.68 0.63 -78.45
CA LYS A 84 -10.02 2.02 -78.80
C LYS A 84 -11.27 2.54 -78.06
N LYS A 85 -11.31 3.86 -77.80
CA LYS A 85 -12.44 4.62 -77.20
C LYS A 85 -13.75 4.50 -78.01
N GLY A 86 -14.90 4.47 -77.32
CA GLY A 86 -16.20 4.83 -77.90
C GLY A 86 -17.41 4.49 -77.01
N GLY A 87 -18.11 5.50 -76.48
CA GLY A 87 -19.45 5.31 -75.89
C GLY A 87 -19.79 6.31 -74.79
N LYS A 88 -20.83 7.13 -75.03
CA LYS A 88 -21.37 8.15 -74.11
C LYS A 88 -22.35 7.52 -73.10
N LYS A 89 -22.52 8.20 -71.94
CA LYS A 89 -23.62 8.18 -70.93
C LYS A 89 -24.69 7.07 -71.03
N LEU A 90 -24.95 6.39 -69.89
CA LEU A 90 -26.19 6.46 -69.10
C LEU A 90 -26.10 5.55 -67.84
N GLY A 91 -26.45 6.10 -66.67
CA GLY A 91 -27.41 5.48 -65.75
C GLY A 91 -27.02 4.31 -64.83
N THR A 92 -27.12 4.60 -63.52
CA THR A 92 -27.59 3.74 -62.41
C THR A 92 -26.69 2.62 -61.90
N GLY A 93 -26.24 2.79 -60.64
CA GLY A 93 -25.47 1.80 -59.91
C GLY A 93 -26.31 0.68 -59.31
N ARG A 94 -25.70 -0.49 -59.12
CA ARG A 94 -25.77 -1.30 -57.89
C ARG A 94 -24.81 -2.49 -57.98
N ALA A 95 -24.13 -2.72 -56.86
CA ALA A 95 -23.30 -3.84 -56.40
C ALA A 95 -23.27 -5.16 -57.23
N ALA A 96 -22.04 -5.66 -57.47
CA ALA A 96 -21.78 -7.02 -57.91
C ALA A 96 -21.59 -7.95 -56.70
N LEU A 97 -22.53 -8.87 -56.52
CA LEU A 97 -22.43 -10.01 -55.61
C LEU A 97 -22.55 -11.27 -56.48
N SER A 98 -21.47 -12.01 -56.72
CA SER A 98 -21.61 -13.44 -57.06
C SER A 98 -20.36 -14.27 -56.71
N LYS A 99 -20.61 -15.17 -55.77
CA LYS A 99 -19.90 -16.40 -55.35
C LYS A 99 -19.16 -17.16 -56.46
N ARG A 100 -17.97 -17.70 -56.14
CA ARG A 100 -17.67 -19.16 -56.14
C ARG A 100 -16.18 -19.48 -55.84
N GLY A 101 -15.98 -20.57 -55.11
CA GLY A 101 -14.70 -21.32 -54.99
C GLY A 101 -13.93 -20.98 -53.71
N ALA A 102 -14.08 -21.70 -52.59
CA ALA A 102 -13.43 -22.97 -52.32
C ALA A 102 -11.95 -22.97 -52.71
N MET A 103 -11.07 -22.61 -51.77
CA MET A 103 -9.83 -23.34 -51.45
C MET A 103 -9.41 -22.99 -50.02
N ASN A 104 -9.32 -24.02 -49.18
CA ASN A 104 -8.61 -23.99 -47.92
C ASN A 104 -7.16 -23.61 -48.20
N THR A 105 -6.70 -22.49 -47.65
CA THR A 105 -5.33 -22.41 -47.14
C THR A 105 -5.51 -22.33 -45.63
N ALA A 106 -5.06 -23.38 -44.95
CA ALA A 106 -4.85 -23.35 -43.53
C ALA A 106 -3.80 -22.25 -43.28
N GLU A 107 -4.26 -21.01 -43.06
CA GLU A 107 -3.49 -20.10 -42.24
C GLU A 107 -3.52 -20.72 -40.85
N ASP A 108 -2.39 -21.32 -40.52
CA ASP A 108 -1.97 -21.75 -39.22
C ASP A 108 -2.07 -20.55 -38.27
N ALA A 109 -3.29 -20.26 -37.82
CA ALA A 109 -3.54 -19.39 -36.70
C ALA A 109 -3.06 -20.16 -35.47
N SER A 110 -1.74 -20.21 -35.31
CA SER A 110 -1.12 -20.39 -34.00
C SER A 110 -1.85 -19.43 -33.06
N PRO A 111 -2.56 -19.90 -32.02
CA PRO A 111 -3.03 -19.00 -31.00
C PRO A 111 -1.79 -18.27 -30.50
N SER A 112 -1.77 -16.95 -30.65
CA SER A 112 -0.69 -16.15 -30.13
C SER A 112 -0.75 -16.23 -28.62
N ASN A 113 0.11 -17.05 -28.03
CA ASN A 113 0.31 -17.23 -26.59
C ASN A 113 0.69 -15.92 -25.84
N SER A 114 0.79 -14.80 -26.56
CA SER A 114 1.14 -13.48 -26.02
C SER A 114 0.00 -12.83 -25.23
N SER A 115 -1.26 -13.03 -25.63
CA SER A 115 -2.39 -12.32 -25.01
C SER A 115 -2.75 -12.80 -23.59
N SER A 116 -2.47 -14.05 -23.23
CA SER A 116 -2.73 -14.56 -21.87
C SER A 116 -1.66 -14.12 -20.87
N SER A 117 -0.44 -13.92 -21.35
CA SER A 117 0.70 -13.55 -20.53
C SER A 117 0.63 -12.07 -20.15
N ASP A 118 0.33 -11.18 -21.10
CA ASP A 118 0.12 -9.75 -20.83
C ASP A 118 -1.05 -9.53 -19.86
N ALA A 119 -2.20 -10.19 -20.10
CA ALA A 119 -3.35 -10.09 -19.21
C ALA A 119 -3.09 -10.64 -17.80
N ALA A 120 -2.23 -11.67 -17.67
CA ALA A 120 -1.82 -12.21 -16.38
C ALA A 120 -0.84 -11.29 -15.64
N VAL A 121 0.11 -10.67 -16.35
CA VAL A 121 1.04 -9.68 -15.80
C VAL A 121 0.29 -8.46 -15.30
N ASP A 122 -0.63 -7.90 -16.10
CA ASP A 122 -1.46 -6.75 -15.70
C ASP A 122 -2.33 -7.07 -14.48
N SER A 123 -2.93 -8.28 -14.44
CA SER A 123 -3.71 -8.75 -13.30
C SER A 123 -2.85 -8.93 -12.04
N SER A 124 -1.60 -9.37 -12.19
CA SER A 124 -0.68 -9.56 -11.07
C SER A 124 -0.16 -8.23 -10.51
N ALA A 125 0.13 -7.26 -11.37
CA ALA A 125 0.53 -5.91 -10.99
C ALA A 125 -0.61 -5.16 -10.30
N ALA A 126 -1.84 -5.30 -10.80
CA ALA A 126 -3.03 -4.74 -10.16
C ALA A 126 -3.28 -5.34 -8.75
N ARG A 127 -2.99 -6.63 -8.54
CA ARG A 127 -3.09 -7.27 -7.22
C ARG A 127 -1.99 -6.80 -6.27
N ALA A 128 -0.74 -6.74 -6.72
CA ALA A 128 0.38 -6.25 -5.91
C ALA A 128 0.18 -4.79 -5.47
N THR A 129 -0.34 -3.94 -6.35
CA THR A 129 -0.67 -2.54 -5.99
C THR A 129 -1.81 -2.45 -4.98
N ALA A 130 -2.85 -3.30 -5.10
CA ALA A 130 -3.93 -3.37 -4.12
C ALA A 130 -3.43 -3.83 -2.74
N GLU A 131 -2.58 -4.84 -2.68
CA GLU A 131 -1.97 -5.34 -1.43
C GLU A 131 -1.11 -4.27 -0.74
N VAL A 132 -0.32 -3.51 -1.50
CA VAL A 132 0.48 -2.39 -0.95
C VAL A 132 -0.41 -1.26 -0.43
N VAL A 133 -1.53 -0.95 -1.09
CA VAL A 133 -2.48 0.06 -0.62
C VAL A 133 -3.16 -0.39 0.67
N GLU A 134 -3.57 -1.65 0.76
CA GLU A 134 -4.14 -2.23 1.97
C GLU A 134 -3.13 -2.23 3.13
N ALA A 135 -1.88 -2.61 2.88
CA ALA A 135 -0.80 -2.55 3.86
C ALA A 135 -0.54 -1.12 4.35
N LYS A 136 -0.57 -0.12 3.46
CA LYS A 136 -0.48 1.30 3.83
C LYS A 136 -1.64 1.75 4.71
N ALA A 137 -2.87 1.31 4.41
CA ALA A 137 -4.05 1.61 5.22
C ALA A 137 -3.94 0.97 6.62
N ALA A 138 -3.41 -0.26 6.71
CA ALA A 138 -3.15 -0.93 7.98
C ALA A 138 -2.10 -0.19 8.83
N VAL A 139 -1.00 0.27 8.21
CA VAL A 139 0.02 1.10 8.88
C VAL A 139 -0.57 2.42 9.38
N ALA A 140 -1.35 3.12 8.55
CA ALA A 140 -2.00 4.37 8.93
C ALA A 140 -2.97 4.17 10.12
N THR A 141 -3.71 3.06 10.12
CA THR A 141 -4.61 2.70 11.23
C THR A 141 -3.83 2.42 12.52
N ALA A 142 -2.72 1.67 12.44
CA ALA A 142 -1.86 1.41 13.59
C ALA A 142 -1.19 2.69 14.14
N GLN A 143 -0.77 3.59 13.25
CA GLN A 143 -0.24 4.91 13.63
C GLN A 143 -1.30 5.75 14.35
N ALA A 144 -2.54 5.78 13.87
CA ALA A 144 -3.63 6.49 14.54
C ALA A 144 -3.88 5.94 15.95
N LYS A 145 -3.92 4.61 16.12
CA LYS A 145 -4.02 3.97 17.45
C LYS A 145 -2.87 4.37 18.37
N THR A 146 -1.66 4.45 17.83
CA THR A 146 -0.46 4.85 18.59
C THR A 146 -0.57 6.28 19.08
N LEU A 147 -0.99 7.21 18.22
CA LEU A 147 -1.20 8.61 18.61
C LEU A 147 -2.25 8.72 19.72
N THR A 148 -3.38 8.03 19.60
CA THR A 148 -4.42 8.02 20.65
C THR A 148 -3.91 7.42 21.96
N ALA A 149 -3.09 6.37 21.91
CA ALA A 149 -2.49 5.78 23.10
C ALA A 149 -1.46 6.73 23.75
N GLU A 150 -0.69 7.47 22.96
CA GLU A 150 0.25 8.48 23.45
C GLU A 150 -0.45 9.70 24.07
N GLU A 151 -1.55 10.18 23.48
CA GLU A 151 -2.38 11.22 24.09
C GLU A 151 -2.95 10.77 25.44
N SER A 152 -3.42 9.52 25.51
CA SER A 152 -3.93 8.93 26.75
C SER A 152 -2.84 8.79 27.82
N LEU A 153 -1.62 8.46 27.42
CA LEU A 153 -0.44 8.42 28.29
C LEU A 153 -0.11 9.79 28.87
N VAL A 154 -0.16 10.85 28.06
CA VAL A 154 0.08 12.23 28.53
C VAL A 154 -0.93 12.60 29.60
N LEU A 155 -2.22 12.37 29.35
CA LEU A 155 -3.29 12.64 30.32
C LEU A 155 -3.14 11.83 31.61
N ALA A 156 -2.68 10.58 31.51
CA ALA A 156 -2.43 9.75 32.69
C ALA A 156 -1.27 10.28 33.53
N ARG A 157 -0.20 10.76 32.89
CA ARG A 157 0.96 11.37 33.56
C ARG A 157 0.62 12.70 34.22
N GLU A 158 -0.18 13.54 33.56
CA GLU A 158 -0.66 14.79 34.14
C GLU A 158 -1.49 14.53 35.41
N ARG A 159 -2.41 13.55 35.37
CA ARG A 159 -3.21 13.17 36.56
C ARG A 159 -2.36 12.61 37.69
N ALA A 160 -1.32 11.82 37.39
CA ALA A 160 -0.40 11.33 38.39
C ALA A 160 0.37 12.49 39.05
N ALA A 161 0.88 13.43 38.25
CA ALA A 161 1.56 14.62 38.77
C ALA A 161 0.65 15.51 39.62
N ASP A 162 -0.61 15.71 39.22
CA ASP A 162 -1.60 16.44 40.01
C ASP A 162 -1.90 15.74 41.35
N SER A 163 -1.94 14.40 41.34
CA SER A 163 -2.12 13.61 42.56
C SER A 163 -0.92 13.75 43.51
N ASP A 164 0.30 13.68 42.99
CA ASP A 164 1.53 13.85 43.78
C ASP A 164 1.58 15.27 44.41
N ALA A 165 1.20 16.30 43.65
CA ALA A 165 1.12 17.67 44.14
C ALA A 165 0.05 17.83 45.23
N ALA A 166 -1.09 17.16 45.10
CA ALA A 166 -2.14 17.16 46.11
C ALA A 166 -1.71 16.45 47.40
N ALA A 167 -0.99 15.33 47.29
CA ALA A 167 -0.42 14.61 48.43
C ALA A 167 0.59 15.49 49.19
N ALA A 168 1.54 16.11 48.47
CA ALA A 168 2.52 17.02 49.08
C ALA A 168 1.86 18.23 49.78
N ALA A 169 0.79 18.78 49.21
CA ALA A 169 0.03 19.87 49.82
C ALA A 169 -0.74 19.41 51.08
N ALA A 170 -1.20 18.16 51.12
CA ALA A 170 -1.86 17.59 52.30
C ALA A 170 -0.85 17.37 53.44
N ASP A 171 0.35 16.86 53.13
CA ASP A 171 1.43 16.66 54.09
C ASP A 171 1.89 17.98 54.71
N ALA A 172 2.12 19.02 53.88
CA ALA A 172 2.49 20.35 54.38
C ALA A 172 1.43 20.96 55.31
N ARG A 173 0.14 20.69 55.06
CA ARG A 173 -0.96 21.11 55.96
C ARG A 173 -0.98 20.32 57.26
N ALA A 174 -0.64 19.03 57.20
CA ALA A 174 -0.56 18.18 58.39
C ALA A 174 0.60 18.63 59.30
N ASP A 175 1.76 18.93 58.74
CA ASP A 175 2.92 19.46 59.47
C ASP A 175 2.60 20.81 60.13
N ALA A 176 1.99 21.74 59.38
CA ALA A 176 1.58 23.03 59.93
C ALA A 176 0.55 22.87 61.07
N ALA A 177 -0.39 21.94 60.95
CA ALA A 177 -1.36 21.64 62.01
C ALA A 177 -0.67 21.07 63.27
N ALA A 178 0.35 20.22 63.10
CA ALA A 178 1.14 19.68 64.20
C ALA A 178 1.94 20.79 64.91
N ASP A 179 2.56 21.70 64.16
CA ASP A 179 3.28 22.85 64.72
C ASP A 179 2.35 23.78 65.50
N HIS A 180 1.17 24.08 64.95
CA HIS A 180 0.15 24.88 65.65
C HIS A 180 -0.33 24.19 66.93
N ALA A 181 -0.55 22.87 66.91
CA ALA A 181 -0.94 22.12 68.10
C ALA A 181 0.16 22.10 69.17
N ALA A 182 1.42 21.92 68.76
CA ALA A 182 2.57 21.99 69.66
C ALA A 182 2.73 23.38 70.30
N SER A 183 2.58 24.44 69.49
CA SER A 183 2.63 25.82 69.99
C SER A 183 1.48 26.14 70.96
N ALA A 184 0.27 25.64 70.68
CA ALA A 184 -0.87 25.82 71.58
C ALA A 184 -0.67 25.06 72.90
N SER A 185 -0.12 23.84 72.86
CA SER A 185 0.22 23.07 74.05
C SER A 185 1.34 23.70 74.88
N ALA A 186 2.28 24.42 74.27
CA ALA A 186 3.34 25.13 74.99
C ALA A 186 2.86 26.43 75.64
N ALA A 187 1.72 26.97 75.20
CA ALA A 187 1.12 28.20 75.72
C ALA A 187 0.06 27.97 76.81
N ALA A 188 -0.34 26.71 77.05
CA ALA A 188 -1.29 26.29 78.08
C ALA A 188 -0.57 25.81 79.35
#